data_AF-A0A090DIQ6-F1
#
_entry.id   AF-A0A090DIQ6-F1
#
_cell.length_a   1.000
_cell.length_b   1.000
_cell.length_c   1.000
_cell.angle_alpha   90.00
_cell.angle_beta   90.00
_cell.angle_gamma   90.00
#
_symmetry.space_group_name_H-M   'P 1'
#
loop_
_entity.id
_entity.type
_entity.pdbx_description
1 polymer ?
#
loop_
_entity_poly.entity_id
_entity_poly.type
_entity_poly.pdbx_seq_one_letter_code
_entity_poly.pdbx_strand_id
1 'polypeptide(L)'
;MTEDKFKCRVCGLSQFPDLPWGEDGQQPSFNICDCCGVEFGYGDDGLQACLRLRRHWIEVEYCHWSSPKDRPADWDMPAQVRGIPARYKAPRDEESIRIYQEASEPPLSGLAALDAIEKPGR
;
A
#
# COMPACT_ATOMS: atom_id res chain seq x y z
N MET A 1 0.90 -12.34 16.95
CA MET A 1 0.84 -12.71 15.52
C MET A 1 -0.55 -12.49 14.92
N THR A 2 -1.39 -11.63 15.51
CA THR A 2 -2.76 -11.36 15.03
C THR A 2 -2.80 -10.19 14.04
N GLU A 3 -1.81 -9.30 14.11
CA GLU A 3 -1.77 -8.07 13.30
C GLU A 3 -1.54 -8.34 11.81
N ASP A 4 -0.77 -9.38 11.47
CA ASP A 4 -0.53 -9.82 10.09
C ASP A 4 -1.82 -10.14 9.32
N LYS A 5 -2.87 -10.59 10.01
CA LYS A 5 -4.15 -10.93 9.37
C LYS A 5 -4.87 -9.72 8.80
N PHE A 6 -4.61 -8.53 9.36
CA PHE A 6 -5.20 -7.28 8.91
C PHE A 6 -4.38 -6.61 7.81
N LYS A 7 -3.20 -7.14 7.45
CA LYS A 7 -2.31 -6.46 6.50
C LYS A 7 -2.71 -6.81 5.07
N CYS A 8 -2.74 -5.78 4.22
CA CYS A 8 -2.77 -5.98 2.78
C CYS A 8 -1.54 -6.79 2.33
N ARG A 9 -1.76 -7.85 1.55
CA ARG A 9 -0.67 -8.72 1.05
C ARG A 9 0.23 -8.00 0.06
N VAL A 10 -0.27 -6.96 -0.60
CA VAL A 10 0.47 -6.18 -1.61
C VAL A 10 1.30 -5.09 -0.96
N CYS A 11 0.71 -4.21 -0.15
CA CYS A 11 1.40 -2.99 0.33
C CYS A 11 1.65 -2.95 1.83
N GLY A 12 1.05 -3.84 2.63
CA GLY A 12 1.21 -3.88 4.09
C GLY A 12 0.37 -2.87 4.87
N LEU A 13 -0.50 -2.09 4.22
CA LEU A 13 -1.46 -1.25 4.93
C LEU A 13 -2.33 -2.10 5.86
N SER A 14 -2.54 -1.64 7.09
CA SER A 14 -3.49 -2.26 8.01
C SER A 14 -4.92 -2.01 7.55
N GLN A 15 -5.77 -3.03 7.58
CA GLN A 15 -7.17 -2.98 7.17
C GLN A 15 -8.11 -3.11 8.37
N PHE A 16 -7.58 -3.06 9.59
CA PHE A 16 -8.36 -3.09 10.82
C PHE A 16 -9.49 -2.03 10.79
N PRO A 17 -10.72 -2.38 11.21
CA PRO A 17 -11.13 -3.62 11.87
C PRO A 17 -11.44 -4.80 10.95
N ASP A 18 -11.36 -4.63 9.64
CA ASP A 18 -11.73 -5.64 8.65
C ASP A 18 -10.59 -6.61 8.34
N LEU A 19 -10.92 -7.88 8.13
CA LEU A 19 -9.97 -8.90 7.72
C LEU A 19 -9.99 -9.06 6.20
N PRO A 20 -8.93 -8.67 5.48
CA PRO A 20 -8.87 -8.76 4.02
C PRO A 20 -9.11 -10.17 3.49
N TRP A 21 -8.69 -11.17 4.26
CA TRP A 21 -8.70 -12.58 3.92
C TRP A 21 -9.35 -13.47 4.99
N GLY A 22 -10.24 -12.90 5.80
CA GLY A 22 -10.95 -13.62 6.85
C GLY A 22 -10.03 -14.16 7.95
N GLU A 23 -10.62 -14.84 8.93
CA GLU A 23 -9.88 -15.39 10.07
C GLU A 23 -8.93 -16.53 9.70
N ASP A 24 -9.27 -17.28 8.65
CA ASP A 24 -8.49 -18.40 8.13
C ASP A 24 -7.40 -17.95 7.14
N GLY A 25 -7.42 -16.69 6.69
CA GLY A 25 -6.51 -16.19 5.67
C GLY A 25 -6.80 -16.73 4.27
N GLN A 26 -7.98 -17.29 4.02
CA GLN A 26 -8.38 -17.89 2.74
C GLN A 26 -9.65 -17.26 2.15
N GLN A 27 -10.53 -16.70 2.97
CA GLN A 27 -11.78 -16.11 2.51
C GLN A 27 -11.63 -14.60 2.27
N PRO A 28 -11.52 -14.14 1.01
CA PRO A 28 -11.35 -12.73 0.73
C PRO A 28 -12.58 -11.92 1.11
N SER A 29 -12.35 -10.67 1.52
CA SER A 29 -13.42 -9.69 1.80
C SER A 29 -13.98 -9.01 0.56
N PHE A 30 -13.26 -9.06 -0.57
CA PHE A 30 -13.54 -8.30 -1.81
C PHE A 30 -13.52 -6.77 -1.64
N ASN A 31 -13.04 -6.27 -0.49
CA ASN A 31 -12.78 -4.85 -0.31
C ASN A 31 -11.56 -4.41 -1.14
N ILE A 32 -11.48 -3.12 -1.44
CA ILE A 32 -10.37 -2.50 -2.14
C ILE A 32 -9.44 -1.85 -1.11
N CYS A 33 -8.14 -2.10 -1.22
CA CYS A 33 -7.15 -1.47 -0.35
C CYS A 33 -6.99 0.02 -0.68
N ASP A 34 -7.25 0.92 0.26
CA ASP A 34 -7.14 2.38 0.07
C ASP A 34 -5.73 2.86 -0.30
N CYS A 35 -4.70 2.08 0.04
CA CYS A 35 -3.33 2.37 -0.34
C CYS A 35 -3.04 1.92 -1.77
N CYS A 36 -2.87 0.62 -2.03
CA CYS A 36 -2.40 0.15 -3.34
C CYS A 36 -3.51 -0.17 -4.35
N GLY A 37 -4.78 -0.03 -3.98
CA GLY A 37 -5.92 -0.22 -4.87
C GLY A 37 -6.21 -1.67 -5.26
N VAL A 38 -5.56 -2.66 -4.63
CA VAL A 38 -5.86 -4.07 -4.92
C VAL A 38 -7.22 -4.45 -4.35
N GLU A 39 -8.02 -5.19 -5.13
CA GLU A 39 -9.21 -5.86 -4.66
C GLU A 39 -8.84 -7.23 -4.07
N PHE A 40 -9.17 -7.44 -2.80
CA PHE A 40 -8.82 -8.66 -2.08
C PHE A 40 -9.52 -9.89 -2.68
N GLY A 41 -8.75 -10.92 -3.04
CA GLY A 41 -9.28 -12.14 -3.64
C GLY A 41 -9.26 -12.17 -5.16
N TYR A 42 -8.97 -11.04 -5.83
CA TYR A 42 -8.82 -10.98 -7.28
C TYR A 42 -7.37 -10.76 -7.70
N GLY A 43 -6.73 -9.72 -7.16
CA GLY A 43 -5.35 -9.36 -7.52
C GLY A 43 -4.27 -10.01 -6.65
N ASP A 44 -4.60 -10.46 -5.44
CA ASP A 44 -3.65 -10.87 -4.40
C ASP A 44 -3.88 -12.31 -3.87
N ASP A 45 -4.44 -13.17 -4.71
CA ASP A 45 -4.73 -14.58 -4.41
C ASP A 45 -3.49 -15.48 -4.34
N GLY A 46 -2.36 -15.02 -4.90
CA GLY A 46 -1.10 -15.74 -4.90
C GLY A 46 0.13 -14.86 -4.65
N LEU A 47 1.20 -15.47 -4.13
CA LEU A 47 2.46 -14.79 -3.83
C LEU A 47 3.01 -14.02 -5.05
N GLN A 48 3.09 -14.66 -6.21
CA GLN A 48 3.66 -14.03 -7.42
C GLN A 48 2.83 -12.84 -7.90
N ALA A 49 1.49 -12.89 -7.73
CA ALA A 49 0.63 -11.76 -8.06
C ALA A 49 0.87 -10.60 -7.09
N CYS A 50 0.93 -10.88 -5.78
CA CYS A 50 1.26 -9.88 -4.76
C CYS A 50 2.59 -9.17 -5.05
N LEU A 51 3.64 -9.93 -5.37
CA LEU A 51 4.97 -9.38 -5.67
C LEU A 51 4.95 -8.50 -6.92
N ARG A 52 4.26 -8.92 -7.99
CA ARG A 52 4.14 -8.13 -9.23
C ARG A 52 3.38 -6.82 -8.99
N LEU A 53 2.24 -6.88 -8.31
CA LEU A 53 1.44 -5.70 -7.98
C LEU A 53 2.21 -4.73 -7.09
N ARG A 54 2.88 -5.23 -6.05
CA ARG A 54 3.71 -4.41 -5.15
C ARG A 54 4.81 -3.70 -5.91
N ARG A 55 5.54 -4.44 -6.76
CA ARG A 55 6.60 -3.87 -7.56
C ARG A 55 6.08 -2.77 -8.49
N HIS A 56 4.97 -3.01 -9.18
CA HIS A 56 4.35 -2.02 -10.03
C HIS A 56 3.93 -0.77 -9.23
N TRP A 57 3.29 -0.98 -8.08
CA TRP A 57 2.90 0.09 -7.16
C TRP A 57 4.11 0.92 -6.70
N ILE A 58 5.24 0.31 -6.35
CA ILE A 58 6.43 1.04 -5.87
C ILE A 58 7.22 1.67 -7.01
N GLU A 59 7.60 0.90 -8.01
CA GLU A 59 8.58 1.28 -9.03
C GLU A 59 7.98 2.06 -10.21
N VAL A 60 6.66 1.95 -10.46
CA VAL A 60 5.99 2.57 -11.63
C VAL A 60 5.00 3.64 -11.19
N GLU A 61 4.14 3.31 -10.23
CA GLU A 61 3.12 4.23 -9.70
C GLU A 61 3.67 5.11 -8.56
N TYR A 62 4.94 4.95 -8.18
CA TYR A 62 5.60 5.70 -7.11
C TYR A 62 4.79 5.75 -5.81
N CYS A 63 4.24 4.59 -5.46
CA CYS A 63 3.42 4.36 -4.31
C CYS A 63 2.17 5.24 -4.23
N HIS A 64 1.56 5.55 -5.39
CA HIS A 64 0.28 6.26 -5.48
C HIS A 64 -0.77 5.60 -4.59
N TRP A 65 -1.52 6.44 -3.85
CA TRP A 65 -2.62 5.99 -3.00
C TRP A 65 -3.93 5.96 -3.79
N SER A 66 -4.60 4.82 -3.82
CA SER A 66 -5.92 4.65 -4.44
C SER A 66 -6.95 5.62 -3.85
N SER A 67 -6.89 5.85 -2.54
CA SER A 67 -7.64 6.89 -1.84
C SER A 67 -6.69 7.91 -1.20
N PRO A 68 -6.33 9.00 -1.91
CA PRO A 68 -5.36 9.98 -1.42
C PRO A 68 -5.75 10.66 -0.10
N LYS A 69 -7.05 10.77 0.18
CA LYS A 69 -7.60 11.36 1.41
C LYS A 69 -7.31 10.52 2.66
N ASP A 70 -7.05 9.23 2.50
CA ASP A 70 -6.83 8.29 3.60
C ASP A 70 -5.33 8.09 3.89
N ARG A 71 -4.46 8.75 3.13
CA ARG A 71 -3.01 8.72 3.32
C ARG A 71 -2.59 9.51 4.57
N PRO A 72 -1.91 8.90 5.55
CA PRO A 72 -1.36 9.61 6.70
C PRO A 72 -0.33 10.68 6.29
N ALA A 73 -0.27 11.78 7.04
CA ALA A 73 0.70 12.85 6.79
C ALA A 73 2.15 12.41 7.02
N ASP A 74 2.37 11.56 8.03
CA ASP A 74 3.64 10.96 8.45
C ASP A 74 3.86 9.57 7.85
N TRP A 75 3.23 9.29 6.70
CA TRP A 75 3.28 7.98 6.09
C TRP A 75 4.70 7.54 5.72
N ASP A 76 5.14 6.45 6.34
CA ASP A 76 6.41 5.78 6.09
C ASP A 76 6.20 4.56 5.19
N MET A 77 6.49 4.73 3.89
CA MET A 77 6.38 3.67 2.89
C MET A 77 7.28 2.46 3.23
N PRO A 78 8.59 2.63 3.51
CA PRO A 78 9.45 1.52 3.95
C PRO A 78 8.88 0.71 5.12
N ALA A 79 8.37 1.38 6.17
CA ALA A 79 7.77 0.70 7.32
C ALA A 79 6.52 -0.09 6.92
N GLN A 80 5.68 0.47 6.04
CA GLN A 80 4.48 -0.21 5.55
C GLN A 80 4.82 -1.50 4.78
N VAL A 81 5.77 -1.45 3.84
CA VAL A 81 6.20 -2.63 3.07
C VAL A 81 6.86 -3.67 3.97
N ARG A 82 7.63 -3.24 4.97
CA ARG A 82 8.19 -4.14 5.98
C ARG A 82 7.11 -4.72 6.92
N GLY A 83 5.93 -4.14 6.99
CA GLY A 83 4.78 -4.68 7.73
C GLY A 83 4.02 -5.81 7.03
N ILE A 84 4.38 -6.15 5.78
CA ILE A 84 3.72 -7.21 5.02
C ILE A 84 3.93 -8.57 5.71
N PRO A 85 2.95 -9.49 5.73
CA PRO A 85 3.13 -10.81 6.32
C PRO A 85 4.28 -11.57 5.64
N ALA A 86 5.12 -12.25 6.42
CA ALA A 86 6.37 -12.88 5.92
C ALA A 86 6.14 -13.82 4.72
N ARG A 87 5.02 -14.54 4.68
CA ARG A 87 4.64 -15.45 3.58
C ARG A 87 4.40 -14.75 2.24
N TYR A 88 4.27 -13.43 2.22
CA TYR A 88 4.06 -12.59 1.03
C TYR A 88 5.24 -11.67 0.71
N LYS A 89 6.37 -11.82 1.42
CA LYS A 89 7.59 -11.05 1.16
C LYS A 89 8.55 -11.77 0.22
N ALA A 90 9.42 -11.00 -0.42
CA ALA A 90 10.57 -11.48 -1.17
C ALA A 90 11.79 -10.57 -0.93
N PRO A 91 13.03 -11.04 -1.13
CA PRO A 91 14.23 -10.20 -0.98
C PRO A 91 14.21 -8.91 -1.80
N ARG A 92 13.51 -8.92 -2.93
CA ARG A 92 13.33 -7.75 -3.80
C ARG A 92 12.55 -6.61 -3.14
N ASP A 93 11.76 -6.87 -2.10
CA ASP A 93 11.04 -5.80 -1.40
C ASP A 93 12.00 -4.75 -0.83
N GLU A 94 13.14 -5.19 -0.28
CA GLU A 94 14.17 -4.27 0.23
C GLU A 94 14.88 -3.52 -0.90
N GLU A 95 14.97 -4.09 -2.10
CA GLU A 95 15.50 -3.39 -3.28
C GLU A 95 14.54 -2.28 -3.72
N SER A 96 13.23 -2.57 -3.83
CA SER A 96 12.24 -1.56 -4.17
C SER A 96 12.16 -0.44 -3.11
N ILE A 97 12.35 -0.76 -1.83
CA ILE A 97 12.48 0.23 -0.75
C ILE A 97 13.70 1.14 -0.98
N ARG A 98 14.88 0.56 -1.28
CA ARG A 98 16.09 1.34 -1.55
C ARG A 98 15.90 2.29 -2.72
N ILE A 99 15.39 1.79 -3.85
CA ILE A 99 15.11 2.59 -5.04
C ILE A 99 14.18 3.77 -4.70
N TYR A 100 13.12 3.53 -3.93
CA TYR A 100 12.22 4.60 -3.48
C TYR A 100 12.92 5.64 -2.60
N GLN A 101 13.77 5.21 -1.67
CA GLN A 101 14.49 6.11 -0.75
C GLN A 101 15.59 6.92 -1.46
N GLU A 102 16.21 6.34 -2.48
CA GLU A 102 17.27 6.97 -3.29
C GLU A 102 16.71 7.87 -4.40
N ALA A 103 15.42 7.71 -4.74
CA ALA A 103 14.73 8.63 -5.64
C ALA A 103 14.78 10.04 -5.04
N SER A 104 15.60 10.91 -5.64
CA SER A 104 15.94 12.24 -5.11
C SER A 104 14.75 13.20 -4.98
N GLU A 105 13.59 12.84 -5.53
CA GLU A 105 12.28 13.41 -5.22
C GLU A 105 11.23 12.29 -5.39
N PRO A 106 10.22 12.15 -4.51
CA PRO A 106 9.00 11.47 -4.94
C PRO A 106 8.38 12.30 -6.09
N PRO A 107 7.92 11.71 -7.21
CA PRO A 107 7.02 12.43 -8.09
C PRO A 107 5.83 12.85 -7.24
N LEU A 108 5.62 14.16 -7.14
CA LEU A 108 4.56 14.84 -6.41
C LEU A 108 3.30 13.98 -6.22
N SER A 109 3.24 13.18 -5.15
CA SER A 109 2.03 12.44 -4.81
C SER A 109 1.12 13.40 -4.04
N GLY A 110 0.19 14.04 -4.74
CA GLY A 110 -1.06 14.51 -4.14
C GLY A 110 -0.99 15.63 -3.09
N LEU A 111 0.15 16.30 -2.86
CA LEU A 111 0.19 17.48 -1.97
C LEU A 111 -0.28 18.78 -2.64
N ALA A 112 -0.40 18.83 -3.97
CA ALA A 112 -0.95 20.00 -4.64
C ALA A 112 -2.49 20.13 -4.52
N ALA A 113 -3.18 19.21 -3.85
CA ALA A 113 -4.64 19.22 -3.75
C ALA A 113 -5.20 19.90 -2.48
N LEU A 114 -4.38 20.25 -1.48
CA LEU A 114 -4.87 20.93 -0.27
C LEU A 114 -4.44 22.40 -0.14
N ASP A 115 -3.36 22.81 -0.81
CA ASP A 115 -2.98 24.24 -0.88
C ASP A 115 -3.75 25.04 -1.95
N ALA A 116 -4.73 24.42 -2.63
CA ALA A 116 -5.58 25.08 -3.62
C ALA A 116 -6.98 25.48 -3.10
N ILE A 117 -7.30 25.23 -1.82
CA ILE A 117 -8.64 25.52 -1.26
C ILE A 117 -8.68 26.76 -0.35
N GLU A 118 -7.54 27.37 0.00
CA GLU A 118 -7.54 28.66 0.72
C GLU A 118 -6.92 29.80 -0.11
N LYS A 119 -7.65 30.25 -1.14
CA LYS A 119 -7.60 31.67 -1.50
C LYS A 119 -8.83 32.34 -0.90
N PRO A 120 -8.70 33.18 0.15
CA PRO A 120 -9.81 33.99 0.61
C PRO A 120 -10.21 34.93 -0.53
N GLY A 121 -11.52 35.08 -0.72
CA GLY A 121 -12.10 35.92 -1.75
C GLY A 121 -11.51 37.32 -1.76
N ARG A 122 -11.32 37.83 -2.98
CA ARG A 122 -11.39 39.26 -3.25
C ARG A 122 -12.74 39.55 -3.89
#